data_AF-A0A2V6A325-F1
#
_entry.id   AF-A0A2V6A325-F1
#
_cell.length_a   1.000
_cell.length_b   1.000
_cell.length_c   1.000
_cell.angle_alpha   90.00
_cell.angle_beta   90.00
_cell.angle_gamma   90.00
#
_symmetry.space_group_name_H-M   'P 1'
#
loop_
_entity.id
_entity.type
_entity.pdbx_description
1 polymer ?
#
loop_
_entity_poly.entity_id
_entity_poly.type
_entity_poly.pdbx_seq_one_letter_code
_entity_poly.pdbx_strand_id
1 'polypeptide(L)'
;MSSTESDERYEVVVKHYLKGVLHRATFKTTDQARAFLLARWAEFSGDPNIDCGGAIYDTHDSRKRILTLGAAAYLVDEDRADE
;
A
#
# COMPACT_ATOMS: atom_id res chain seq x y z
N MET A 1 -4.73 5.04 -32.34
CA MET A 1 -4.76 5.39 -30.91
C MET A 1 -4.75 4.08 -30.15
N SER A 2 -3.62 3.69 -29.57
CA SER A 2 -3.54 2.49 -28.73
C SER A 2 -3.02 2.88 -27.36
N SER A 3 -3.99 2.90 -26.44
CA SER A 3 -3.94 2.53 -25.03
C SER A 3 -2.55 2.44 -24.41
N THR A 4 -2.14 3.50 -23.72
CA THR A 4 -1.17 3.39 -22.64
C THR A 4 -1.87 2.64 -21.50
N GLU A 5 -1.93 1.32 -21.58
CA GLU A 5 -2.15 0.50 -20.39
C GLU A 5 -1.03 0.90 -19.43
N SER A 6 -1.39 1.56 -18.32
CA SER A 6 -0.42 1.89 -17.29
C SER A 6 0.22 0.59 -16.84
N ASP A 7 1.48 0.37 -17.22
CA ASP A 7 2.34 -0.77 -16.88
C ASP A 7 2.59 -0.92 -15.37
N GLU A 8 1.86 -0.16 -14.55
CA GLU A 8 1.94 -0.10 -13.10
C GLU A 8 0.94 -1.06 -12.47
N ARG A 9 1.46 -2.17 -11.94
CA ARG A 9 0.69 -3.32 -11.43
C ARG A 9 0.58 -3.36 -9.90
N TYR A 10 1.54 -2.76 -9.21
CA TYR A 10 1.65 -2.88 -7.75
C TYR A 10 1.38 -1.54 -7.10
N GLU A 11 0.33 -1.47 -6.32
CA GLU A 11 -0.02 -0.29 -5.54
C GLU A 11 0.52 -0.44 -4.12
N VAL A 12 1.24 0.57 -3.64
CA VAL A 12 1.61 0.72 -2.24
C VAL A 12 0.70 1.73 -1.59
N VAL A 13 0.13 1.38 -0.43
CA VAL A 13 -0.63 2.29 0.43
C VAL A 13 -0.02 2.25 1.81
N VAL A 14 0.30 3.42 2.36
CA VAL A 14 0.60 3.61 3.78
C VAL A 14 -0.51 4.47 4.36
N LYS A 15 -1.21 3.93 5.35
CA LYS A 15 -2.39 4.53 5.96
C LYS A 15 -2.18 4.64 7.46
N HIS A 16 -2.49 5.82 7.99
CA HIS A 16 -2.58 6.07 9.41
C HIS A 16 -4.04 5.94 9.86
N TYR A 17 -4.27 5.42 11.05
CA TYR A 17 -5.59 5.22 11.64
C TYR A 17 -6.45 6.49 11.63
N LEU A 18 -5.97 7.57 12.25
CA LEU A 18 -6.68 8.85 12.33
C LEU A 18 -6.55 9.74 11.09
N LYS A 19 -5.38 9.74 10.41
CA LYS A 19 -5.09 10.68 9.32
C LYS A 19 -5.48 10.15 7.94
N GLY A 20 -5.86 8.88 7.83
CA GLY A 20 -6.14 8.24 6.54
C GLY A 20 -4.86 7.97 5.74
N VAL A 21 -4.95 7.97 4.42
CA VAL A 21 -3.83 7.61 3.54
C VAL A 21 -2.73 8.67 3.60
N LEU A 22 -1.55 8.28 4.07
CA LEU A 22 -0.36 9.13 4.13
C LEU A 22 0.44 9.07 2.83
N HIS A 23 0.60 7.86 2.27
CA HIS A 23 1.32 7.65 1.03
C HIS A 23 0.57 6.66 0.14
N ARG A 24 0.49 6.98 -1.15
CA ARG A 24 -0.03 6.10 -2.20
C ARG A 24 0.84 6.24 -3.43
N ALA A 25 1.34 5.13 -3.95
CA ALA A 25 2.16 5.10 -5.15
C ALA A 25 1.98 3.78 -5.90
N THR A 26 2.14 3.80 -7.22
CA THR A 26 2.03 2.63 -8.09
C THR A 26 3.38 2.32 -8.73
N PHE A 27 3.64 1.03 -8.96
CA PHE A 27 4.91 0.52 -9.44
C PHE A 27 4.72 -0.64 -10.40
N LYS A 28 5.70 -0.84 -11.28
CA LYS A 28 5.68 -1.91 -12.28
C LYS A 28 6.04 -3.26 -11.68
N THR A 29 6.94 -3.27 -10.69
CA THR A 29 7.45 -4.49 -10.05
C THR A 29 7.24 -4.49 -8.54
N THR A 30 7.10 -5.69 -7.97
CA THR A 30 6.97 -5.89 -6.52
C THR A 30 8.20 -5.38 -5.78
N ASP A 31 9.39 -5.49 -6.37
CA ASP A 31 10.64 -5.01 -5.75
C ASP A 31 10.65 -3.49 -5.59
N GLN A 32 10.19 -2.74 -6.60
CA GLN A 32 10.06 -1.29 -6.50
C GLN A 32 9.03 -0.88 -5.44
N ALA A 33 7.88 -1.55 -5.43
CA ALA A 33 6.84 -1.35 -4.43
C ALA A 33 7.35 -1.64 -3.02
N ARG A 34 8.09 -2.73 -2.83
CA ARG A 34 8.67 -3.13 -1.55
C ARG A 34 9.74 -2.16 -1.09
N ALA A 35 10.63 -1.73 -1.98
CA ALA A 35 11.65 -0.74 -1.66
C ALA A 35 11.03 0.58 -1.20
N PHE A 36 9.98 1.04 -1.90
CA PHE A 36 9.24 2.24 -1.50
C PHE A 36 8.55 2.07 -0.14
N LEU A 37 7.84 0.96 0.07
CA LEU A 37 7.16 0.70 1.35
C LEU A 37 8.15 0.68 2.52
N LEU A 38 9.29 0.00 2.37
CA LEU A 38 10.31 -0.06 3.42
C LEU A 38 10.95 1.31 3.67
N ALA A 39 11.20 2.11 2.62
CA ALA A 39 11.70 3.46 2.77
C ALA A 39 10.73 4.34 3.56
N ARG A 40 9.42 4.28 3.24
CA ARG A 40 8.38 4.99 4.00
C ARG A 40 8.26 4.47 5.42
N TRP A 41 8.40 3.16 5.62
CA TRP A 41 8.31 2.60 6.96
C TRP A 41 9.48 3.02 7.86
N ALA A 42 10.69 3.12 7.29
CA ALA A 42 11.86 3.57 8.02
C ALA A 42 11.68 4.99 8.59
N GLU A 43 10.93 5.86 7.94
CA GLU A 43 10.59 7.20 8.46
C GLU A 43 9.82 7.14 9.79
N PHE A 44 9.11 6.03 10.07
CA PHE A 44 8.34 5.84 11.30
C PHE A 44 9.07 5.02 12.37
N SER A 45 10.21 4.41 12.05
CA SER A 45 10.90 3.35 12.84
C SER A 45 11.40 3.71 14.25
N GLY A 46 11.01 4.86 14.81
CA GLY A 46 11.32 5.28 16.18
C GLY A 46 10.10 5.50 17.09
N ASP A 47 8.88 5.36 16.57
CA ASP A 47 7.66 5.57 17.35
C ASP A 47 7.09 4.22 17.82
N PRO A 48 6.99 3.95 19.13
CA PRO A 48 6.37 2.72 19.64
C PRO A 48 4.83 2.70 19.47
N ASN A 49 4.22 3.84 19.15
CA ASN A 49 2.78 4.00 18.93
C ASN A 49 2.46 4.24 17.45
N ILE A 50 3.13 3.54 16.52
CA ILE A 50 2.84 3.66 15.09
C ILE A 50 1.40 3.21 14.82
N ASP A 51 0.51 4.18 14.75
CA ASP A 51 -0.87 4.02 14.31
C ASP A 51 -0.97 3.97 12.78
N CYS A 52 -0.02 3.30 12.13
CA CYS A 52 0.04 3.14 10.69
C CYS A 52 0.06 1.67 10.29
N GLY A 53 -0.49 1.40 9.11
CA GLY A 53 -0.36 0.16 8.37
C GLY A 53 0.10 0.47 6.96
N GLY A 54 0.95 -0.38 6.40
CA GLY A 54 1.38 -0.31 5.01
C GLY A 54 1.04 -1.61 4.28
N ALA A 55 0.55 -1.51 3.06
CA ALA A 55 0.27 -2.65 2.21
C ALA A 55 0.77 -2.45 0.79
N ILE A 56 1.05 -3.57 0.14
CA ILE A 56 1.20 -3.66 -1.30
C ILE A 56 0.03 -4.47 -1.84
N TYR A 57 -0.61 -3.97 -2.89
CA TYR A 57 -1.71 -4.62 -3.60
C TYR A 57 -1.30 -4.88 -5.05
N ASP A 58 -1.67 -6.04 -5.59
CA ASP A 58 -1.60 -6.35 -7.00
C ASP A 58 -2.92 -5.93 -7.67
N THR A 59 -2.86 -4.89 -8.51
CA THR A 59 -4.05 -4.28 -9.12
C THR A 59 -4.59 -5.07 -10.31
N HIS A 60 -3.85 -6.06 -10.83
CA HIS A 60 -4.34 -6.94 -11.90
C HIS A 60 -5.35 -7.98 -11.39
N ASP A 61 -5.23 -8.40 -10.12
CA ASP A 61 -6.04 -9.47 -9.52
C ASP A 61 -6.98 -8.89 -8.46
N SER A 62 -7.95 -8.07 -8.87
CA SER A 62 -8.95 -7.44 -7.98
C SER A 62 -8.33 -6.72 -6.77
N ARG A 63 -7.18 -6.05 -6.97
CA ARG A 63 -6.46 -5.36 -5.90
C ARG A 63 -6.08 -6.28 -4.74
N LYS A 64 -5.61 -7.50 -5.04
CA LYS A 64 -5.20 -8.47 -4.03
C LYS A 64 -4.03 -7.96 -3.20
N ARG A 65 -4.18 -7.93 -1.87
CA ARG A 65 -3.10 -7.59 -0.95
C ARG A 65 -2.04 -8.69 -0.92
N ILE A 66 -0.81 -8.34 -1.31
CA ILE A 66 0.33 -9.28 -1.40
C ILE A 66 1.30 -9.16 -0.23
N LEU A 67 1.40 -7.99 0.39
CA LEU A 67 2.27 -7.76 1.52
C LEU A 67 1.64 -6.75 2.47
N THR A 68 1.84 -6.95 3.77
CA THR A 68 1.40 -6.03 4.83
C THR A 68 2.55 -5.78 5.79
N LEU A 69 2.61 -4.57 6.32
CA LEU A 69 3.63 -4.15 7.26
C LEU A 69 2.97 -3.24 8.32
N GLY A 70 3.26 -3.49 9.60
CA GLY A 70 2.61 -2.83 10.74
C GLY A 70 1.18 -3.32 11.00
N ALA A 71 0.32 -2.43 11.51
CA ALA A 71 -1.02 -2.78 11.95
C ALA A 71 -1.99 -2.96 10.77
N ALA A 72 -2.21 -4.23 10.40
CA ALA A 72 -3.13 -4.62 9.32
C ALA A 72 -4.56 -4.10 9.52
N ALA A 73 -4.99 -3.90 10.77
CA ALA A 73 -6.33 -3.41 11.12
C ALA A 73 -6.67 -2.05 10.50
N TYR A 74 -5.68 -1.20 10.21
CA TYR A 74 -5.90 0.11 9.61
C TYR A 74 -6.13 0.06 8.09
N LEU A 75 -5.85 -1.09 7.47
CA LEU A 75 -5.92 -1.33 6.03
C LEU A 75 -7.22 -2.05 5.61
N VAL A 76 -8.13 -2.35 6.55
CA VAL A 76 -9.27 -3.27 6.37
C VAL A 76 -10.46 -2.65 5.62
N ASP A 77 -10.64 -1.33 5.67
CA ASP A 77 -11.75 -0.65 4.96
C ASP A 77 -11.65 -0.71 3.43
N GLU A 78 -10.52 -1.17 2.87
CA GLU A 78 -10.32 -1.23 1.43
C GLU A 78 -10.73 -2.57 0.79
N ASP A 79 -10.93 -3.62 1.60
CA ASP A 79 -11.42 -4.95 1.17
C ASP A 79 -12.96 -5.06 1.18
N ARG A 80 -13.68 -4.05 1.71
CA ARG A 80 -15.16 -4.11 1.92
C ARG A 80 -15.96 -3.20 1.00
N ALA A 81 -15.44 -2.87 -0.17
CA ALA A 81 -16.16 -2.05 -1.14
C ALA A 81 -17.07 -2.86 -2.08
N ASP A 82 -17.52 -4.06 -1.69
CA ASP A 82 -18.56 -4.83 -2.40
C ASP A 82 -19.24 -5.82 -1.42
N GLU A 83 -20.10 -5.31 -0.53
CA GLU A 83 -21.21 -6.08 0.09
C GLU A 83 -22.49 -5.27 0.06
#